data_AF-A0A845UJN2-F1
#
_entry.id   AF-A0A845UJN2-F1
#
_cell.length_a   1.000
_cell.length_b   1.000
_cell.length_c   1.000
_cell.angle_alpha   90.00
_cell.angle_beta   90.00
_cell.angle_gamma   90.00
#
_symmetry.space_group_name_H-M   'P 1'
#
loop_
_entity.id
_entity.type
_entity.pdbx_description
1 polymer ?
#
loop_
_entity_poly.entity_id
_entity_poly.type
_entity_poly.pdbx_seq_one_letter_code
_entity_poly.pdbx_strand_id
1 'polypeptide(L)'
;MSYCRWSSYNGECDVYVYAGGPEAWVTHVRGLRHPVGGPPTGTTALFESGFDHKAYKTAQARRSAWERSNPAVKIDHPSANQSFYHSSPGACAEHLKELKSAGLLVPDSVIEELLEEQAEMDEEEEQ
;
A
#
# COMPACT_ATOMS: atom_id res chain seq x y z
N MET A 1 7.87 6.49 8.56
CA MET A 1 6.63 5.71 8.79
C MET A 1 6.20 5.07 7.47
N SER A 2 5.39 4.00 7.44
CA SER A 2 4.87 3.40 6.19
C SER A 2 3.37 3.24 6.30
N TYR A 3 2.63 3.95 5.45
CA TYR A 3 1.16 4.05 5.47
C TYR A 3 0.50 2.87 4.75
N CYS A 4 1.09 2.42 3.66
CA CYS A 4 0.69 1.18 2.99
C CYS A 4 1.90 0.49 2.39
N ARG A 5 1.77 -0.79 2.04
CA ARG A 5 2.76 -1.57 1.28
C ARG A 5 2.02 -2.45 0.28
N TRP A 6 2.69 -2.93 -0.75
CA TRP A 6 2.11 -3.92 -1.66
C TRP A 6 1.75 -5.26 -0.99
N SER A 7 2.22 -5.52 0.22
CA SER A 7 1.81 -6.67 1.02
C SER A 7 0.65 -6.38 1.97
N SER A 8 0.33 -5.09 2.18
CA SER A 8 -0.83 -4.66 2.96
C SER A 8 -2.10 -4.88 2.14
N TYR A 9 -3.27 -4.88 2.81
CA TYR A 9 -4.57 -5.02 2.14
C TYR A 9 -4.64 -6.25 1.21
N ASN A 10 -4.09 -7.39 1.65
CA ASN A 10 -4.00 -8.65 0.88
C ASN A 10 -3.33 -8.52 -0.51
N GLY A 11 -2.50 -7.49 -0.71
CA GLY A 11 -1.85 -7.23 -1.99
C GLY A 11 -2.74 -6.65 -3.07
N GLU A 12 -3.88 -6.08 -2.65
CA GLU A 12 -4.86 -5.40 -3.50
C GLU A 12 -4.54 -3.91 -3.69
N CYS A 13 -3.55 -3.37 -2.97
CA CYS A 13 -3.10 -2.00 -3.15
C CYS A 13 -2.09 -1.89 -4.32
N ASP A 14 -2.28 -0.89 -5.18
CA ASP A 14 -1.34 -0.58 -6.26
C ASP A 14 -0.19 0.33 -5.81
N VAL A 15 -0.30 0.93 -4.62
CA VAL A 15 0.67 1.90 -4.14
C VAL A 15 1.45 1.36 -2.93
N TYR A 16 2.71 1.76 -2.86
CA TYR A 16 3.53 1.64 -1.66
C TYR A 16 3.91 3.05 -1.21
N VAL A 17 3.43 3.46 -0.04
CA VAL A 17 3.60 4.81 0.49
C VAL A 17 4.34 4.76 1.82
N TYR A 18 5.37 5.59 1.95
CA TYR A 18 6.13 5.75 3.19
C TYR A 18 6.77 7.14 3.31
N ALA A 19 6.99 7.59 4.55
CA ALA A 19 7.83 8.74 4.85
C ALA A 19 9.30 8.30 4.82
N GLY A 20 10.07 8.85 3.87
CA GLY A 20 11.48 8.58 3.62
C GLY A 20 12.45 9.45 4.41
N GLY A 21 11.95 10.37 5.24
CA GLY A 21 12.72 11.28 6.08
C GLY A 21 11.81 12.36 6.68
N PRO A 22 12.36 13.34 7.42
CA PRO A 22 11.57 14.39 8.08
C PRO A 22 10.70 15.24 7.16
N GLU A 23 11.04 15.33 5.87
CA GLU A 23 10.38 16.24 4.91
C GLU A 23 10.06 15.55 3.57
N ALA A 24 9.97 14.22 3.56
CA ALA A 24 9.83 13.48 2.32
C ALA A 24 8.86 12.30 2.45
N TRP A 25 7.77 12.36 1.67
CA TRP A 25 6.83 11.27 1.46
C TRP A 25 7.03 10.69 0.07
N VAL A 26 7.09 9.37 -0.02
CA VAL A 26 7.39 8.66 -1.26
C VAL A 26 6.22 7.75 -1.61
N THR A 27 5.75 7.85 -2.84
CA THR A 27 4.74 6.96 -3.42
C THR A 27 5.36 6.15 -4.56
N HIS A 28 5.33 4.83 -4.45
CA HIS A 28 5.63 3.93 -5.57
C HIS A 28 4.35 3.33 -6.14
N VAL A 29 4.15 3.47 -7.45
CA VAL A 29 3.03 2.85 -8.16
C VAL A 29 3.49 1.53 -8.78
N ARG A 30 2.78 0.46 -8.48
CA ARG A 30 3.08 -0.88 -8.99
C ARG A 30 2.83 -0.94 -10.50
N GLY A 31 3.58 -1.79 -11.21
CA GLY A 31 3.33 -2.07 -12.63
C GLY A 31 2.43 -3.28 -12.89
N LEU A 32 2.26 -4.14 -11.89
CA LEU A 32 1.52 -5.40 -11.98
C LEU A 32 0.58 -5.53 -10.79
N ARG A 33 -0.68 -5.90 -11.02
CA ARG A 33 -1.69 -6.09 -9.98
C ARG A 33 -2.11 -7.55 -9.91
N HIS A 34 -2.32 -8.09 -8.71
CA HIS A 34 -3.02 -9.37 -8.58
C HIS A 34 -4.52 -9.19 -8.82
N PRO A 35 -5.24 -10.22 -9.29
CA PRO A 35 -6.69 -10.16 -9.36
C PRO A 35 -7.32 -9.82 -8.00
N VAL A 36 -8.37 -8.99 -8.02
CA VAL A 36 -9.16 -8.60 -6.84
C VAL A 36 -9.74 -9.84 -6.16
N GLY A 37 -9.70 -9.87 -4.83
CA GLY A 37 -10.07 -11.03 -4.00
C GLY A 37 -8.85 -11.72 -3.37
N GLY A 38 -7.64 -11.41 -3.86
CA GLY A 38 -6.35 -11.79 -3.28
C GLY A 38 -6.12 -13.30 -3.07
N PRO A 39 -4.92 -13.71 -2.62
CA PRO A 39 -4.72 -15.07 -2.15
C PRO A 39 -5.54 -15.30 -0.87
N PRO A 40 -6.12 -16.50 -0.69
CA PRO A 40 -6.84 -16.83 0.54
C PRO A 40 -5.89 -16.79 1.74
N THR A 41 -6.17 -15.86 2.65
CA THR A 41 -5.50 -15.63 3.94
C THR A 41 -4.13 -14.93 3.84
N GLY A 42 -4.06 -13.67 4.30
CA GLY A 42 -2.80 -12.99 4.55
C GLY A 42 -2.01 -13.71 5.65
N THR A 43 -0.71 -13.92 5.44
CA THR A 43 0.18 -14.50 6.47
C THR A 43 0.29 -13.62 7.73
N THR A 44 -0.17 -12.37 7.66
CA THR A 44 -0.12 -11.37 8.73
C THR A 44 -0.85 -11.84 9.99
N ALA A 45 -2.03 -12.47 9.86
CA ALA A 45 -2.79 -12.99 10.99
C ALA A 45 -2.04 -14.07 11.80
N LEU A 46 -1.06 -14.76 11.19
CA LEU A 46 -0.25 -15.78 11.85
C LEU A 46 0.88 -15.21 12.71
N PHE A 47 1.21 -13.92 12.56
CA PHE A 47 2.21 -13.25 13.39
C PHE A 47 1.57 -12.62 14.64
N GLU A 48 0.33 -12.14 14.54
CA GLU A 48 -0.41 -11.54 15.66
C GLU A 48 -0.75 -12.55 16.77
N SER A 49 -1.02 -13.81 16.41
CA SER A 49 -1.38 -14.88 17.36
C SER A 49 -0.20 -15.65 17.96
N GLY A 50 1.03 -15.26 17.63
CA GLY A 50 2.24 -16.06 17.89
C GLY A 50 2.62 -16.94 16.70
N PHE A 51 3.92 -16.94 16.36
CA PHE A 51 4.43 -17.55 15.13
C PHE A 51 4.36 -19.09 15.16
N ASP A 52 3.41 -19.65 14.43
CA ASP A 52 3.37 -21.08 14.10
C ASP A 52 4.01 -21.33 12.73
N HIS A 53 5.20 -21.94 12.74
CA HIS A 53 5.97 -22.24 11.54
C HIS A 53 5.22 -23.17 10.55
N LYS A 54 4.41 -24.11 11.05
CA LYS A 54 3.65 -25.05 10.21
C LYS A 54 2.46 -24.35 9.57
N ALA A 55 1.75 -23.52 10.34
CA ALA A 55 0.68 -22.69 9.81
C ALA A 55 1.21 -21.71 8.75
N TYR A 56 2.36 -21.07 9.01
CA TYR A 56 3.03 -20.17 8.08
C TYR A 56 3.36 -20.87 6.75
N LYS A 57 4.04 -22.02 6.79
CA LYS A 57 4.35 -22.79 5.57
C LYS A 57 3.11 -23.22 4.80
N THR A 58 2.04 -23.57 5.51
CA THR A 58 0.77 -23.96 4.88
C THR A 58 0.12 -22.77 4.17
N ALA A 59 0.06 -21.61 4.82
CA ALA A 59 -0.44 -20.37 4.21
C ALA A 59 0.41 -19.94 3.01
N GLN A 60 1.74 -20.01 3.12
CA GLN A 60 2.67 -19.69 2.04
C GLN A 60 2.46 -20.61 0.81
N ALA A 61 2.27 -21.92 1.04
CA ALA A 61 2.01 -22.87 -0.04
C ALA A 61 0.68 -22.60 -0.75
N ARG A 62 -0.39 -22.28 0.01
CA ARG A 62 -1.70 -21.91 -0.53
C ARG A 62 -1.62 -20.64 -1.38
N ARG A 63 -0.95 -19.60 -0.85
CA ARG A 63 -0.68 -18.36 -1.59
C ARG A 63 0.06 -18.61 -2.89
N SER A 64 1.14 -19.39 -2.85
CA SER A 64 1.93 -19.73 -4.04
C SER A 64 1.13 -20.54 -5.07
N ALA A 65 0.22 -21.41 -4.64
CA ALA A 65 -0.68 -22.14 -5.55
C ALA A 65 -1.71 -21.20 -6.20
N TRP A 66 -2.25 -20.26 -5.43
CA TRP A 66 -3.18 -19.26 -5.93
C TRP A 66 -2.51 -18.33 -6.94
N GLU A 67 -1.33 -17.78 -6.64
CA GLU A 67 -0.58 -16.86 -7.53
C GLU A 67 -0.21 -17.52 -8.86
N ARG A 68 0.15 -18.81 -8.85
CA ARG A 68 0.41 -19.58 -10.09
C ARG A 68 -0.84 -19.73 -10.97
N SER A 69 -2.02 -19.81 -10.36
CA SER A 69 -3.29 -19.95 -11.08
C SER A 69 -3.93 -18.61 -11.44
N ASN A 70 -3.48 -17.53 -10.81
CA ASN A 70 -4.00 -16.17 -10.93
C ASN A 70 -2.84 -15.21 -11.21
N PRO A 71 -2.25 -15.27 -12.42
CA PRO A 71 -1.10 -14.44 -12.76
C PRO A 71 -1.43 -12.96 -12.62
N ALA A 72 -0.45 -12.17 -12.18
CA ALA A 72 -0.61 -10.73 -12.07
C ALA A 72 -0.82 -10.12 -13.46
N VAL A 73 -1.72 -9.14 -13.54
CA VAL A 73 -2.03 -8.39 -14.76
C VAL A 73 -1.28 -7.07 -14.76
N LYS A 74 -0.92 -6.57 -15.95
CA LYS A 74 -0.31 -5.25 -16.07
C LYS A 74 -1.32 -4.17 -15.70
N ILE A 75 -0.89 -3.20 -14.90
CA ILE A 75 -1.65 -1.99 -14.63
C ILE A 75 -1.53 -1.08 -15.85
N ASP A 76 -2.64 -0.83 -16.52
CA ASP A 76 -2.72 0.07 -17.66
C ASP A 76 -2.97 1.50 -17.18
N HIS A 77 -1.91 2.14 -16.67
CA HIS A 77 -1.95 3.50 -16.16
C HIS A 77 -0.63 4.22 -16.49
N PRO A 78 -0.63 5.52 -16.86
CA PRO A 78 0.59 6.27 -17.17
C PRO A 78 1.62 6.26 -16.04
N SER A 79 1.15 6.31 -14.79
CA SER A 79 2.00 6.28 -13.60
C SER A 79 2.50 4.87 -13.21
N ALA A 80 2.15 3.81 -13.95
CA ALA A 80 2.59 2.45 -13.61
C ALA A 80 4.13 2.32 -13.63
N ASN A 81 4.70 1.68 -12.60
CA ASN A 81 6.15 1.59 -12.33
C ASN A 81 6.86 2.94 -12.06
N GLN A 82 6.12 3.99 -11.72
CA GLN A 82 6.70 5.28 -11.38
C GLN A 82 6.80 5.47 -9.87
N SER A 83 7.70 6.37 -9.48
CA SER A 83 7.91 6.80 -8.10
C SER A 83 7.78 8.31 -8.02
N PHE A 84 7.13 8.78 -6.97
CA PHE A 84 6.83 10.19 -6.75
C PHE A 84 7.28 10.59 -5.36
N TYR A 85 7.72 11.84 -5.25
CA TYR A 85 8.26 12.42 -4.02
C TYR A 85 7.45 13.66 -3.70
N HIS A 86 7.03 13.77 -2.46
CA HIS A 86 6.17 14.83 -1.96
C HIS A 86 6.84 15.51 -0.78
N SER A 87 6.72 16.83 -0.71
CA SER A 87 7.31 17.67 0.33
C SER A 87 6.49 17.72 1.62
N SER A 88 5.25 17.21 1.60
CA SER A 88 4.39 17.16 2.78
C SER A 88 3.44 15.95 2.74
N PRO A 89 2.88 15.52 3.89
CA PRO A 89 1.86 14.48 3.93
C PRO A 89 0.63 14.86 3.10
N GLY A 90 0.18 16.11 3.21
CA GLY A 90 -0.98 16.63 2.48
C GLY A 90 -0.78 16.61 0.96
N ALA A 91 0.40 17.00 0.48
CA ALA A 91 0.74 16.89 -0.95
C ALA A 91 0.76 15.43 -1.42
N CYS A 92 1.20 14.51 -0.56
CA CYS A 92 1.12 13.08 -0.84
C CYS A 92 -0.33 12.60 -0.91
N ALA A 93 -1.18 13.01 0.03
CA ALA A 93 -2.59 12.64 0.09
C ALA A 93 -3.36 13.11 -1.15
N GLU A 94 -3.14 14.34 -1.60
CA GLU A 94 -3.77 14.86 -2.82
C GLU A 94 -3.37 14.05 -4.06
N HIS A 95 -2.07 13.74 -4.21
CA HIS A 95 -1.62 12.91 -5.31
C HIS A 95 -2.22 11.48 -5.24
N LEU A 96 -2.40 10.92 -4.05
CA LEU A 96 -3.08 9.63 -3.88
C LEU A 96 -4.56 9.68 -4.29
N LYS A 97 -5.27 10.79 -4.01
CA LYS A 97 -6.64 11.02 -4.49
C LYS A 97 -6.69 11.07 -6.02
N GLU A 98 -5.74 11.75 -6.66
CA GLU A 98 -5.62 11.80 -8.11
C GLU A 98 -5.43 10.39 -8.70
N LEU A 99 -4.45 9.63 -8.21
CA LEU A 99 -4.19 8.25 -8.63
C LEU A 99 -5.44 7.35 -8.45
N LYS A 100 -6.15 7.50 -7.34
CA LYS A 100 -7.39 6.78 -7.07
C LYS A 100 -8.49 7.14 -8.06
N SER A 101 -8.69 8.43 -8.32
CA SER A 101 -9.68 8.92 -9.29
C SER A 101 -9.39 8.44 -10.72
N ALA A 102 -8.10 8.18 -11.03
CA ALA A 102 -7.64 7.63 -12.29
C ALA A 102 -7.76 6.08 -12.38
N GLY A 103 -8.31 5.42 -11.35
CA GLY A 103 -8.62 3.99 -11.37
C GLY A 103 -7.57 3.08 -10.72
N LEU A 104 -6.57 3.65 -10.04
CA LEU A 104 -5.67 2.87 -9.20
C LEU A 104 -6.32 2.51 -7.86
N LEU A 105 -6.00 1.33 -7.34
CA LEU A 105 -6.48 0.84 -6.06
C LEU A 105 -5.63 1.45 -4.95
N VAL A 106 -6.17 2.50 -4.35
CA VAL A 106 -5.61 3.21 -3.20
C VAL A 106 -6.59 3.11 -2.03
N PRO A 107 -6.19 2.53 -0.88
CA PRO A 107 -7.01 2.47 0.32
C PRO A 107 -7.33 3.87 0.87
N ASP A 108 -8.59 4.11 1.26
CA ASP A 108 -9.00 5.40 1.84
C ASP A 108 -8.28 5.72 3.15
N SER A 109 -8.09 4.71 3.99
CA SER A 109 -7.40 4.84 5.28
C SER A 109 -5.99 5.43 5.17
N VAL A 110 -5.30 5.19 4.04
CA VAL A 110 -3.96 5.75 3.78
C VAL A 110 -4.02 7.24 3.50
N ILE A 111 -5.07 7.69 2.79
CA ILE A 111 -5.29 9.10 2.50
C ILE A 111 -5.70 9.83 3.78
N GLU A 112 -6.57 9.22 4.57
CA GLU A 112 -7.00 9.74 5.88
C GLU A 112 -5.81 9.93 6.83
N GLU A 113 -4.97 8.89 7.00
CA GLU A 113 -3.78 8.95 7.87
C GLU A 113 -2.80 10.07 7.46
N LEU A 114 -2.57 10.28 6.16
CA LEU A 114 -1.73 11.37 5.67
C LEU A 114 -2.34 12.75 5.88
N LEU A 115 -3.67 12.87 5.82
CA LEU A 115 -4.35 14.15 6.08
C LEU A 115 -4.35 14.49 7.57
N GLU A 116 -4.51 13.49 8.43
CA GLU A 116 -4.36 13.63 9.88
C GLU A 116 -2.94 14.11 10.23
N GLU A 117 -1.90 13.47 9.66
CA GLU A 117 -0.51 13.90 9.88
C GLU A 117 -0.23 15.33 9.38
N GLN A 118 -0.81 15.74 8.24
CA GLN A 118 -0.70 17.13 7.79
C GLN A 118 -1.32 18.11 8.79
N ALA A 119 -2.50 17.78 9.33
CA ALA A 119 -3.17 18.62 10.31
C ALA A 119 -2.36 18.75 11.61
N GLU A 120 -1.76 17.65 12.08
CA GLU A 120 -0.86 17.67 13.24
C GLU A 120 0.37 18.56 13.00
N MET A 121 1.00 18.48 11.82
CA MET A 121 2.13 19.33 11.46
C MET A 121 1.74 20.82 11.40
N ASP A 122 0.58 21.15 10.84
CA ASP A 122 0.09 22.52 10.75
C ASP A 122 -0.17 23.11 12.16
N GLU A 123 -0.70 22.31 13.10
CA GLU A 123 -0.93 22.71 14.50
C GLU A 123 0.38 22.90 15.31
N GLU A 124 1.44 22.17 14.97
CA GLU A 124 2.77 22.33 15.60
C GLU A 124 3.50 23.58 15.12
N GLU A 125 3.35 23.96 13.84
CA GLU A 125 3.95 25.18 13.28
C GLU A 125 3.31 26.48 13.81
N GLU A 126 2.04 26.42 14.26
CA GLU A 126 1.32 27.56 14.82
C GLU A 126 1.66 27.87 16.30
N GLN A 127 2.41 26.99 16.98
CA GLN A 127 2.77 27.10 18.42
C GLN A 127 4.16 27.71 18.66
#